data_AF-A0A8S3U7R4-F1
#
_entry.id   AF-A0A8S3U7R4-F1
#
_cell.length_a   1.000
_cell.length_b   1.000
_cell.length_c   1.000
_cell.angle_alpha   90.00
_cell.angle_beta   90.00
_cell.angle_gamma   90.00
#
_symmetry.space_group_name_H-M   'P 1'
#
loop_
_entity.id
_entity.type
_entity.pdbx_description
1 polymer ?
#
loop_
_entity_poly.entity_id
_entity_poly.type
_entity_poly.pdbx_seq_one_letter_code
_entity_poly.pdbx_strand_id
1 'polypeptide(L)'
;MATASKSCGVCELRHITKPSIVWCTECDEGLCTECNEHHSLSKSSRSHCVIPFTEYQKLPADILKFTQYCTKHDKKYQIYCQKHEFPCCSKCIVESHNECRDFVELDDVIHNVKTSNAMCELEETLVEVAENLQKIRQNQQDNLTKFKESRKGIETEIKKTRIKINDHLDKLQEDLMKKLYAEEEKENSKICQLLSSLERRKQK
;
A
#
# COMPACT_ATOMS: atom_id res chain seq x y z
N MET A 1 -32.33 -7.64 0.75
CA MET A 1 -30.99 -7.01 0.78
C MET A 1 -30.20 -7.69 1.88
N ALA A 2 -29.37 -8.67 1.54
CA ALA A 2 -28.48 -9.30 2.50
C ALA A 2 -27.11 -8.64 2.38
N THR A 3 -26.74 -7.83 3.37
CA THR A 3 -25.32 -7.54 3.61
C THR A 3 -24.65 -8.88 3.88
N ALA A 4 -23.65 -9.26 3.09
CA ALA A 4 -22.94 -10.52 3.28
C ALA A 4 -22.50 -10.67 4.74
N SER A 5 -23.15 -11.58 5.47
CA SER A 5 -22.84 -11.80 6.88
C SER A 5 -21.43 -12.38 6.97
N LYS A 6 -20.61 -11.82 7.87
CA LYS A 6 -19.26 -12.34 8.15
C LYS A 6 -19.30 -13.69 8.88
N SER A 7 -20.49 -14.12 9.28
CA SER A 7 -20.74 -15.38 9.97
C SER A 7 -21.49 -16.37 9.08
N CYS A 8 -21.34 -17.64 9.44
CA CYS A 8 -21.91 -18.76 8.72
C CYS A 8 -23.44 -18.75 8.86
N GLY A 9 -24.16 -18.64 7.74
CA GLY A 9 -25.63 -18.58 7.72
C GLY A 9 -26.28 -19.81 8.36
N VAL A 10 -25.76 -21.01 8.06
CA VAL A 10 -26.24 -22.27 8.65
C VAL A 10 -26.02 -22.32 10.17
N CYS A 11 -24.91 -21.78 10.68
CA CYS A 11 -24.65 -21.74 12.12
C CYS A 11 -25.53 -20.69 12.81
N GLU A 12 -25.78 -19.55 12.17
CA GLU A 12 -26.67 -18.51 12.69
C GLU A 12 -28.09 -19.04 12.90
N LEU A 13 -28.61 -19.88 12.00
CA LEU A 13 -29.90 -20.57 12.17
C LEU A 13 -29.95 -21.47 13.41
N ARG A 14 -28.79 -21.91 13.90
CA ARG A 14 -28.64 -22.70 15.14
C ARG A 14 -28.28 -21.85 16.35
N HIS A 15 -28.34 -20.51 16.22
CA HIS A 15 -27.90 -19.54 17.23
C HIS A 15 -26.41 -19.68 17.62
N ILE A 16 -25.58 -20.18 16.69
CA ILE A 16 -24.13 -20.33 16.87
C ILE A 16 -23.42 -19.34 15.94
N THR A 17 -22.52 -18.53 16.49
CA THR A 17 -21.69 -17.62 15.67
C THR A 17 -20.38 -18.30 15.30
N LYS A 18 -20.22 -18.68 14.03
CA LYS A 18 -18.94 -19.12 13.45
C LYS A 18 -18.57 -18.22 12.28
N PRO A 19 -17.29 -17.87 12.08
CA PRO A 19 -16.88 -17.08 10.93
C PRO A 19 -17.05 -17.85 9.63
N SER A 20 -17.46 -17.15 8.57
CA SER A 20 -17.50 -17.69 7.21
C SER A 20 -16.10 -17.71 6.60
N ILE A 21 -15.71 -18.86 6.05
CA ILE A 21 -14.46 -19.01 5.31
C ILE A 21 -14.68 -18.97 3.79
N VAL A 22 -15.89 -19.28 3.34
CA VAL A 22 -16.30 -19.25 1.94
C VAL A 22 -17.71 -18.66 1.81
N TRP A 23 -18.02 -18.20 0.62
CA TRP A 23 -19.36 -17.77 0.19
C TRP A 23 -19.87 -18.71 -0.91
N CYS A 24 -21.07 -19.24 -0.77
CA CYS A 24 -21.73 -20.03 -1.81
C CYS A 24 -22.60 -19.12 -2.68
N THR A 25 -22.38 -19.09 -3.99
CA THR A 25 -23.09 -18.15 -4.87
C THR A 25 -24.54 -18.55 -5.15
N GLU A 26 -24.84 -19.84 -5.10
CA GLU A 26 -26.16 -20.39 -5.37
C GLU A 26 -27.06 -20.37 -4.13
N CYS A 27 -26.48 -20.52 -2.94
CA CYS A 27 -27.20 -20.43 -1.68
C CYS A 27 -27.23 -19.02 -1.09
N ASP A 28 -26.47 -18.08 -1.67
CA ASP A 28 -26.35 -16.68 -1.23
C ASP A 28 -26.03 -16.57 0.28
N GLU A 29 -25.16 -17.46 0.76
CA GLU A 29 -24.80 -17.56 2.18
C GLU A 29 -23.32 -17.86 2.41
N GLY A 30 -22.80 -17.37 3.54
CA GLY A 30 -21.46 -17.68 4.02
C GLY A 30 -21.44 -19.01 4.77
N LEU A 31 -20.37 -19.79 4.59
CA LEU A 31 -20.19 -21.09 5.23
C LEU A 31 -18.87 -21.14 6.04
N CYS A 32 -18.93 -21.68 7.26
CA CYS A 32 -17.74 -22.06 8.02
C CYS A 32 -17.16 -23.38 7.50
N THR A 33 -15.99 -23.79 8.01
CA THR A 33 -15.28 -25.01 7.57
C THR A 33 -16.17 -26.25 7.55
N GLU A 34 -16.82 -26.56 8.68
CA GLU A 34 -17.68 -27.74 8.82
C GLU A 34 -18.89 -27.70 7.88
N CYS A 35 -19.51 -26.51 7.76
CA CYS A 35 -20.66 -26.33 6.88
C CYS A 35 -20.27 -26.47 5.41
N ASN A 36 -19.11 -25.95 5.02
CA ASN A 36 -18.57 -26.11 3.66
C ASN A 36 -18.24 -27.57 3.33
N GLU A 37 -17.65 -28.32 4.27
CA GLU A 37 -17.40 -29.75 4.10
C GLU A 37 -18.70 -30.52 3.84
N HIS A 38 -19.73 -30.30 4.67
CA HIS A 38 -21.04 -30.91 4.41
C HIS A 38 -21.66 -30.45 3.09
N HIS A 39 -21.51 -29.16 2.76
CA HIS A 39 -22.05 -28.56 1.54
C HIS A 39 -21.45 -29.20 0.28
N SER A 40 -20.14 -29.42 0.27
CA SER A 40 -19.41 -30.03 -0.84
C SER A 40 -19.66 -31.53 -0.97
N LEU A 41 -20.04 -32.23 0.10
CA LEU A 41 -20.37 -33.66 0.08
C LEU A 41 -21.84 -33.94 -0.24
N SER A 42 -22.74 -32.99 0.05
CA SER A 42 -24.17 -33.17 -0.17
C SER A 42 -24.52 -33.20 -1.65
N LYS A 43 -25.37 -34.16 -2.06
CA LYS A 43 -25.84 -34.31 -3.44
C LYS A 43 -26.50 -33.04 -3.99
N SER A 44 -27.17 -32.27 -3.12
CA SER A 44 -27.92 -31.07 -3.50
C SER A 44 -27.04 -29.85 -3.76
N SER A 45 -25.82 -29.82 -3.23
CA SER A 45 -24.98 -28.61 -3.21
C SER A 45 -23.53 -28.83 -3.61
N ARG A 46 -23.10 -30.08 -3.85
CA ARG A 46 -21.73 -30.42 -4.27
C ARG A 46 -21.27 -29.78 -5.58
N SER A 47 -22.21 -29.30 -6.41
CA SER A 47 -21.95 -28.62 -7.68
C SER A 47 -22.03 -27.10 -7.59
N HIS A 48 -22.28 -26.55 -6.40
CA HIS A 48 -22.33 -25.11 -6.20
C HIS A 48 -20.93 -24.50 -6.27
N CYS A 49 -20.86 -23.27 -6.79
CA CYS A 49 -19.64 -22.49 -6.81
C CYS A 49 -19.42 -21.82 -5.46
N VAL A 50 -18.27 -22.09 -4.84
CA VAL A 50 -17.84 -21.47 -3.59
C VAL A 50 -16.64 -20.57 -3.83
N ILE A 51 -16.67 -19.37 -3.26
CA ILE A 51 -15.62 -18.36 -3.37
C ILE A 51 -15.02 -18.16 -1.97
N PRO A 52 -13.69 -18.17 -1.79
CA PRO A 52 -13.06 -17.81 -0.52
C PRO A 52 -13.57 -16.46 -0.02
N PHE A 53 -13.92 -16.38 1.26
CA PHE A 53 -14.54 -15.16 1.81
C PHE A 53 -13.60 -13.95 1.73
N THR A 54 -12.28 -14.18 1.79
CA THR A 54 -11.23 -13.17 1.60
C THR A 54 -11.21 -12.58 0.19
N GLU A 55 -11.63 -13.33 -0.81
CA GLU A 55 -11.76 -12.88 -2.20
C GLU A 55 -13.12 -12.24 -2.44
N TYR A 56 -14.18 -12.86 -1.90
CA TYR A 56 -15.53 -12.31 -1.94
C TYR A 56 -15.59 -10.88 -1.39
N GLN A 57 -14.90 -10.59 -0.29
CA GLN A 57 -14.84 -9.23 0.30
C GLN A 57 -14.17 -8.19 -0.59
N LYS A 58 -13.34 -8.61 -1.55
CA LYS A 58 -12.67 -7.72 -2.50
C LYS A 58 -13.55 -7.44 -3.72
N LEU A 59 -14.62 -8.20 -3.93
CA LEU A 59 -15.51 -8.00 -5.06
C LEU A 59 -16.29 -6.69 -4.90
N PRO A 60 -16.33 -5.85 -5.96
CA PRO A 60 -17.23 -4.70 -6.02
C PRO A 60 -18.68 -5.10 -5.73
N ALA A 61 -19.38 -4.28 -4.94
CA ALA A 61 -20.78 -4.53 -4.58
C ALA A 61 -21.71 -4.67 -5.81
N ASP A 62 -21.35 -4.06 -6.94
CA ASP A 62 -22.11 -4.17 -8.18
C ASP A 62 -21.93 -5.53 -8.87
N ILE A 63 -20.77 -6.19 -8.71
CA ILE A 63 -20.55 -7.55 -9.21
C ILE A 63 -21.40 -8.55 -8.42
N LEU A 64 -21.58 -8.31 -7.12
CA LEU A 64 -22.40 -9.14 -6.24
C LEU A 64 -23.91 -9.05 -6.55
N LYS A 65 -24.34 -8.08 -7.37
CA LYS A 65 -25.75 -7.94 -7.80
C LYS A 65 -26.09 -8.82 -8.99
N PHE A 66 -25.09 -9.38 -9.69
CA PHE A 66 -25.35 -10.26 -10.82
C PHE A 66 -25.80 -11.64 -10.36
N THR A 67 -27.03 -11.99 -10.72
CA THR A 67 -27.63 -13.29 -10.42
C THR A 67 -27.34 -14.27 -11.54
N GLN A 68 -27.10 -15.54 -11.19
CA GLN A 68 -27.06 -16.62 -12.20
C GLN A 68 -28.45 -16.94 -12.79
N TYR A 69 -29.51 -16.35 -12.23
CA TYR A 69 -30.90 -16.63 -12.55
C TYR A 69 -31.59 -15.42 -13.18
N CYS A 70 -32.43 -15.68 -14.17
CA CYS A 70 -33.29 -14.71 -14.83
C CYS A 70 -34.26 -14.09 -13.82
N THR A 71 -34.23 -12.77 -13.70
CA THR A 71 -35.08 -12.01 -12.77
C THR A 71 -36.56 -12.07 -13.12
N LYS A 72 -36.91 -12.33 -14.39
CA LYS A 72 -38.32 -12.43 -14.85
C LYS A 72 -38.91 -13.82 -14.68
N HIS A 73 -38.09 -14.85 -14.76
CA HIS A 73 -38.57 -16.23 -14.92
C HIS A 73 -38.01 -17.21 -13.90
N ASP A 74 -37.13 -16.75 -13.02
CA ASP A 74 -36.45 -17.55 -11.97
C ASP A 74 -35.82 -18.83 -12.53
N LYS A 75 -35.19 -18.71 -13.70
CA LYS A 75 -34.51 -19.80 -14.42
C LYS A 75 -33.06 -19.42 -14.67
N LYS A 76 -32.15 -20.38 -14.53
CA LYS A 76 -30.71 -20.16 -14.78
C LYS A 76 -30.49 -19.59 -16.20
N TYR A 77 -29.59 -18.62 -16.31
CA TYR A 77 -29.09 -18.16 -17.60
C TYR A 77 -28.23 -19.26 -18.23
N GLN A 78 -28.50 -19.59 -19.49
CA GLN A 78 -27.81 -20.68 -20.20
C GLN A 78 -27.41 -20.27 -21.62
N ILE A 79 -28.05 -19.24 -22.16
CA ILE A 79 -27.92 -18.83 -23.56
C ILE A 79 -27.59 -17.35 -23.57
N TYR A 80 -26.77 -16.91 -24.52
CA TYR A 80 -26.44 -15.51 -24.72
C TYR A 80 -27.02 -15.04 -26.05
N CYS A 81 -27.81 -13.96 -26.01
CA CYS A 81 -28.33 -13.32 -27.21
C CYS A 81 -27.29 -12.33 -27.73
N GLN A 82 -26.65 -12.63 -28.87
CA GLN A 82 -25.60 -11.76 -29.40
C GLN A 82 -26.14 -10.40 -29.87
N LYS A 83 -27.35 -10.38 -30.43
CA LYS A 83 -28.00 -9.14 -30.91
C LYS A 83 -28.20 -8.09 -29.80
N HIS A 84 -28.47 -8.53 -28.58
CA HIS A 84 -28.76 -7.66 -27.43
C HIS A 84 -27.65 -7.68 -26.38
N GLU A 85 -26.59 -8.46 -26.63
CA GLU A 85 -25.46 -8.65 -25.73
C GLU A 85 -25.89 -9.04 -24.30
N PHE A 86 -26.90 -9.90 -24.17
CA PHE A 86 -27.57 -10.17 -22.90
C PHE A 86 -27.77 -11.68 -22.61
N PRO A 87 -27.51 -12.16 -21.37
CA PRO A 87 -27.78 -13.54 -20.99
C PRO A 87 -29.28 -13.82 -20.87
N CYS A 88 -29.71 -14.97 -21.36
CA CYS A 88 -31.09 -15.39 -21.49
C CYS A 88 -31.31 -16.77 -20.87
N CYS A 89 -32.48 -16.96 -20.25
CA CYS A 89 -32.97 -18.29 -19.90
C CYS A 89 -33.82 -18.84 -21.05
N SER A 90 -34.20 -20.12 -20.97
CA SER A 90 -35.02 -20.78 -22.00
C SER A 90 -36.36 -20.10 -22.29
N LYS A 91 -36.97 -19.41 -21.31
CA LYS A 91 -38.22 -18.66 -21.53
C LYS A 91 -38.00 -17.32 -22.22
N CYS A 92 -36.90 -16.62 -21.93
CA CYS A 92 -36.57 -15.33 -22.56
C CYS A 92 -36.53 -15.44 -24.09
N ILE A 93 -36.02 -16.56 -24.61
CA ILE A 93 -35.88 -16.81 -26.04
C ILE A 93 -37.24 -16.87 -26.73
N VAL A 94 -38.23 -17.49 -26.09
CA VAL A 94 -39.57 -17.67 -26.66
C VAL A 94 -40.44 -16.42 -26.49
N GLU A 95 -40.26 -15.67 -25.40
CA GLU A 95 -41.14 -14.54 -25.07
C GLU A 95 -40.60 -13.19 -25.53
N SER A 96 -39.34 -12.89 -25.24
CA SER A 96 -38.76 -11.54 -25.42
C SER A 96 -37.73 -11.47 -26.56
N HIS A 97 -37.17 -12.60 -26.97
CA HIS A 97 -36.15 -12.69 -28.01
C HIS A 97 -36.57 -13.61 -29.17
N ASN A 98 -37.87 -13.81 -29.39
CA ASN A 98 -38.40 -14.72 -30.42
C ASN A 98 -38.01 -14.35 -31.85
N GLU A 99 -37.76 -13.07 -32.11
CA GLU A 99 -37.28 -12.57 -33.41
C GLU A 99 -35.75 -12.56 -33.54
N CYS A 100 -35.02 -12.85 -32.45
CA CYS A 100 -33.56 -12.98 -32.50
C CYS A 100 -33.18 -14.33 -33.10
N ARG A 101 -32.05 -14.38 -33.81
CA ARG A 101 -31.56 -15.61 -34.45
C ARG A 101 -30.18 -16.03 -33.96
N ASP A 102 -29.38 -15.07 -33.50
CA ASP A 102 -28.00 -15.31 -33.07
C ASP A 102 -27.94 -15.57 -31.56
N PHE A 103 -28.10 -16.85 -31.22
CA PHE A 103 -27.96 -17.36 -29.87
C PHE A 103 -26.76 -18.30 -29.80
N VAL A 104 -26.01 -18.21 -28.70
CA VAL A 104 -24.90 -19.10 -28.38
C VAL A 104 -25.01 -19.56 -26.94
N GLU A 105 -24.40 -20.70 -26.61
CA GLU A 105 -24.36 -21.13 -25.23
C GLU A 105 -23.55 -20.12 -24.39
N LEU A 106 -24.08 -19.79 -23.22
CA LEU A 106 -23.45 -18.79 -22.36
C LEU A 106 -22.07 -19.26 -21.89
N ASP A 107 -21.91 -20.56 -21.63
CA ASP A 107 -20.65 -21.15 -21.20
C ASP A 107 -19.57 -21.02 -22.30
N ASP A 108 -19.93 -21.15 -23.58
CA ASP A 108 -19.02 -20.94 -24.71
C ASP A 108 -18.58 -19.47 -24.81
N VAL A 109 -19.50 -18.52 -24.60
CA VAL A 109 -19.16 -17.09 -24.57
C VAL A 109 -18.20 -16.80 -23.42
N ILE A 110 -18.49 -17.31 -22.22
CA ILE A 110 -17.63 -17.15 -21.05
C ILE A 110 -16.25 -17.75 -21.33
N HIS A 111 -16.19 -18.94 -21.91
CA HIS A 111 -14.94 -19.60 -22.27
C HIS A 111 -14.14 -18.75 -23.26
N ASN A 112 -14.76 -18.33 -24.36
CA ASN A 112 -14.11 -17.54 -25.41
C ASN A 112 -13.63 -16.18 -24.92
N VAL A 113 -14.38 -15.52 -24.03
CA VAL A 113 -13.94 -14.27 -23.41
C VAL A 113 -12.72 -14.52 -22.54
N LYS A 114 -12.76 -15.54 -21.67
CA LYS A 114 -11.65 -15.89 -20.77
C LYS A 114 -10.38 -16.32 -21.51
N THR A 115 -10.51 -16.97 -22.66
CA THR A 115 -9.38 -17.43 -23.46
C THR A 115 -9.02 -16.46 -24.59
N SER A 116 -9.74 -15.33 -24.71
CA SER A 116 -9.43 -14.33 -25.73
C SER A 116 -8.08 -13.69 -25.46
N ASN A 117 -7.30 -13.50 -26.53
CA ASN A 117 -6.02 -12.81 -26.45
C ASN A 117 -6.16 -11.42 -25.80
N ALA A 118 -7.26 -10.72 -26.06
CA ALA A 118 -7.52 -9.41 -25.45
C ALA A 118 -7.63 -9.45 -23.92
N MET A 119 -8.26 -10.49 -23.35
CA MET A 119 -8.32 -10.67 -21.90
C MET A 119 -6.96 -11.07 -21.33
N CYS A 120 -6.23 -11.97 -22.00
CA CYS A 120 -4.88 -12.34 -21.58
C CYS A 120 -3.92 -11.14 -21.60
N GLU A 121 -3.93 -10.34 -22.67
CA GLU A 121 -3.12 -9.12 -22.80
C GLU A 121 -3.48 -8.10 -21.71
N LEU A 122 -4.77 -7.96 -21.38
CA LEU A 122 -5.22 -7.07 -20.30
C LEU A 122 -4.73 -7.56 -18.94
N GLU A 123 -4.82 -8.86 -18.66
CA GLU A 123 -4.29 -9.46 -17.42
C GLU A 123 -2.77 -9.26 -17.30
N GLU A 124 -2.02 -9.53 -18.37
CA GLU A 124 -0.57 -9.34 -18.42
C GLU A 124 -0.21 -7.86 -18.20
N THR A 125 -0.91 -6.94 -18.87
CA THR A 125 -0.70 -5.50 -18.71
C THR A 125 -0.97 -5.06 -17.27
N LEU A 126 -2.02 -5.57 -16.63
CA LEU A 126 -2.33 -5.25 -15.23
C LEU A 126 -1.25 -5.75 -14.27
N VAL A 127 -0.71 -6.95 -14.50
CA VAL A 127 0.42 -7.49 -13.74
C VAL A 127 1.65 -6.61 -13.92
N GLU A 128 1.98 -6.25 -15.16
CA GLU A 128 3.14 -5.39 -15.45
C GLU A 128 3.01 -4.02 -14.77
N VAL A 129 1.82 -3.40 -14.84
CA VAL A 129 1.54 -2.13 -14.15
C VAL A 129 1.74 -2.27 -12.64
N ALA A 130 1.25 -3.36 -12.03
CA ALA A 130 1.41 -3.60 -10.60
C ALA A 130 2.90 -3.75 -10.21
N GLU A 131 3.68 -4.49 -10.99
CA GLU A 131 5.12 -4.64 -10.77
C GLU A 131 5.88 -3.31 -10.94
N ASN A 132 5.53 -2.54 -11.96
CA ASN A 132 6.14 -1.23 -12.21
C ASN A 132 5.82 -0.25 -11.08
N LEU A 133 4.59 -0.24 -10.57
CA LEU A 133 4.22 0.54 -9.40
C LEU A 133 5.02 0.13 -8.15
N GLN A 134 5.26 -1.17 -7.96
CA GLN A 134 6.09 -1.66 -6.86
C GLN A 134 7.56 -1.20 -7.00
N LYS A 135 8.12 -1.25 -8.21
CA LYS A 135 9.49 -0.75 -8.49
C LYS A 135 9.59 0.76 -8.25
N ILE A 136 8.61 1.54 -8.70
CA ILE A 136 8.55 3.00 -8.47
C ILE A 136 8.53 3.28 -6.96
N ARG A 137 7.68 2.58 -6.21
CA ARG A 137 7.59 2.71 -4.75
C ARG A 137 8.94 2.43 -4.08
N GLN A 138 9.62 1.34 -4.47
CA GLN A 138 10.92 1.01 -3.91
C GLN A 138 11.98 2.09 -4.22
N ASN A 139 12.03 2.55 -5.48
CA ASN A 139 12.96 3.62 -5.88
C ASN A 139 12.71 4.91 -5.10
N GLN A 140 11.45 5.28 -4.85
CA GLN A 140 11.14 6.45 -4.03
C GLN A 140 11.59 6.28 -2.57
N GLN A 141 11.42 5.09 -2.00
CA GLN A 141 11.87 4.79 -0.65
C GLN A 141 13.41 4.88 -0.50
N ASP A 142 14.14 4.35 -1.48
CA ASP A 142 15.60 4.41 -1.52
C ASP A 142 16.09 5.85 -1.69
N ASN A 143 15.44 6.62 -2.56
CA ASN A 143 15.75 8.04 -2.75
C ASN A 143 15.52 8.86 -1.48
N LEU A 144 14.41 8.61 -0.76
CA LEU A 144 14.14 9.27 0.52
C LEU A 144 15.22 8.96 1.56
N THR A 145 15.71 7.72 1.57
CA THR A 145 16.78 7.28 2.48
C THR A 145 18.09 7.98 2.17
N LYS A 146 18.52 7.96 0.91
CA LYS A 146 19.72 8.68 0.43
C LYS A 146 19.64 10.18 0.70
N PHE A 147 18.47 10.79 0.51
CA PHE A 147 18.26 12.20 0.82
C PHE A 147 18.43 12.51 2.32
N LYS A 148 17.89 11.66 3.21
CA LYS A 148 18.07 11.79 4.65
C LYS A 148 19.53 11.65 5.08
N GLU A 149 20.26 10.71 4.48
CA GLU A 149 21.69 10.50 4.72
C GLU A 149 22.52 11.69 4.26
N SER A 150 22.27 12.20 3.04
CA SER A 150 22.93 13.39 2.51
C SER A 150 22.70 14.60 3.42
N ARG A 151 21.46 14.82 3.87
CA ARG A 151 21.14 15.90 4.83
C ARG A 151 21.93 15.77 6.13
N LYS A 152 22.02 14.56 6.71
CA LYS A 152 22.80 14.31 7.93
C LYS A 152 24.30 14.55 7.70
N GLY A 153 24.82 14.18 6.53
CA GLY A 153 26.19 14.45 6.13
C GLY A 153 26.48 15.95 6.08
N ILE A 154 25.62 16.72 5.40
CA ILE A 154 25.72 18.18 5.33
C ILE A 154 25.65 18.81 6.73
N GLU A 155 24.71 18.39 7.57
CA GLU A 155 24.59 18.90 8.94
C GLU A 155 25.86 18.65 9.77
N THR A 156 26.46 17.48 9.60
CA THR A 156 27.71 17.11 10.27
C THR A 156 28.87 17.97 9.79
N GLU A 157 29.00 18.21 8.47
CA GLU A 157 30.05 19.05 7.92
C GLU A 157 29.91 20.52 8.32
N ILE A 158 28.68 21.04 8.42
CA ILE A 158 28.42 22.37 8.96
C ILE A 158 28.94 22.47 10.40
N LYS A 159 28.61 21.49 11.26
CA LYS A 159 29.06 21.46 12.66
C LYS A 159 30.58 21.37 12.77
N LYS A 160 31.21 20.48 12.00
CA LYS A 160 32.69 20.34 11.95
C LYS A 160 33.36 21.63 11.50
N THR A 161 32.82 22.28 10.47
CA THR A 161 33.36 23.54 9.96
C THR A 161 33.28 24.63 11.03
N ARG A 162 32.15 24.74 11.73
CA ARG A 162 32.00 25.68 12.84
C ARG A 162 33.03 25.45 13.95
N ILE A 163 33.23 24.20 14.36
CA ILE A 163 34.23 23.85 15.39
C ILE A 163 35.62 24.30 14.95
N LYS A 164 36.04 23.97 13.71
CA LYS A 164 37.34 24.39 13.18
C LYS A 164 37.54 25.91 13.17
N ILE A 165 36.49 26.67 12.84
CA ILE A 165 36.54 28.14 12.86
C ILE A 165 36.73 28.64 14.29
N ASN A 166 35.95 28.12 15.24
CA ASN A 166 36.08 28.49 16.65
C ASN A 166 37.47 28.18 17.19
N ASP A 167 37.99 26.96 16.95
CA ASP A 167 39.33 26.57 17.38
C ASP A 167 40.43 27.49 16.83
N HIS A 168 40.23 28.01 15.61
CA HIS A 168 41.18 28.96 15.01
C HIS A 168 41.10 30.34 15.66
N LEU A 169 39.88 30.81 15.96
CA LEU A 169 39.66 32.06 16.69
C LEU A 169 40.23 32.01 18.11
N ASP A 170 40.04 30.89 18.81
CA ASP A 170 40.58 30.69 20.17
C ASP A 170 42.11 30.75 20.17
N LYS A 171 42.77 30.11 19.20
CA LYS A 171 44.23 30.18 19.03
C LYS A 171 44.71 31.60 18.75
N LEU A 172 44.03 32.32 17.86
CA LEU A 172 44.36 33.71 17.56
C LEU A 172 44.22 34.60 18.80
N GLN A 173 43.16 34.40 19.58
CA GLN A 173 42.96 35.12 20.83
C GLN A 173 44.08 34.82 21.83
N GLU A 174 44.43 33.55 22.05
CA GLU A 174 45.53 33.17 22.93
C GLU A 174 46.86 33.79 22.52
N ASP A 175 47.17 33.78 21.23
CA ASP A 175 48.42 34.35 20.71
C ASP A 175 48.47 35.87 20.87
N LEU A 176 47.35 36.57 20.65
CA LEU A 176 47.25 38.01 20.88
C LEU A 176 47.38 38.35 22.38
N MET A 177 46.75 37.57 23.26
CA MET A 177 46.86 37.75 24.71
C MET A 177 48.30 37.52 25.20
N LYS A 178 48.98 36.48 24.71
CA LYS A 178 50.40 36.23 25.03
C LYS A 178 51.28 37.42 24.61
N LYS A 179 51.06 37.99 23.42
CA LYS A 179 51.78 39.18 22.95
C LYS A 179 51.51 40.40 23.83
N LEU A 180 50.26 40.60 24.22
CA LEU A 180 49.87 41.70 25.10
C LEU A 180 50.59 41.62 26.45
N TYR A 181 50.56 40.45 27.11
CA TYR A 181 51.22 40.25 28.39
C TYR A 181 52.75 40.40 28.30
N ALA A 182 53.36 39.92 27.22
CA ALA A 182 54.79 40.09 27.01
C ALA A 182 55.20 41.57 26.85
N GLU A 183 54.39 42.39 26.16
CA GLU A 183 54.68 43.82 26.03
C GLU A 183 54.40 44.56 27.35
N GLU A 184 53.35 44.18 28.09
CA GLU A 184 53.07 44.70 29.44
C GLU A 184 54.24 44.43 30.40
N GLU A 185 54.74 43.19 30.45
CA GLU A 185 55.88 42.81 31.30
C GLU A 185 57.15 43.60 30.96
N LYS A 186 57.40 43.81 29.66
CA LYS A 186 58.53 44.59 29.17
C LYS A 186 58.41 46.07 29.57
N GLU A 187 57.24 46.69 29.45
CA GLU A 187 57.03 48.07 29.90
C GLU A 187 57.12 48.19 31.42
N ASN A 188 56.52 47.26 32.17
CA ASN A 188 56.64 47.21 33.63
C ASN A 188 58.10 47.10 34.08
N SER A 189 58.90 46.26 33.41
CA SER A 189 60.34 46.13 33.67
C SER A 189 61.10 47.44 33.46
N LYS A 190 60.81 48.17 32.36
CA LYS A 190 61.41 49.50 32.10
C LYS A 190 61.03 50.51 33.19
N ILE A 191 59.75 50.55 33.58
CA ILE A 191 59.26 51.45 34.64
C ILE A 191 59.96 51.14 35.96
N CYS A 192 60.04 49.87 36.36
CA CYS A 192 60.74 49.44 37.58
C CYS A 192 62.23 49.82 37.58
N GLN A 193 62.92 49.64 36.46
CA GLN A 193 64.32 50.08 36.30
C GLN A 193 64.44 51.60 36.49
N LEU A 194 63.53 52.38 35.89
CA LEU A 194 63.52 53.83 36.00
C LEU A 194 63.30 54.28 37.45
N LEU A 195 62.32 53.71 38.14
CA LEU A 195 62.06 53.97 39.57
C LEU A 195 63.29 53.69 40.44
N SER A 196 63.93 52.52 40.26
CA SER A 196 65.15 52.16 41.00
C SER A 196 66.32 53.12 40.77
N SER A 197 66.39 53.72 39.58
CA SER A 197 67.43 54.70 39.24
C SER A 197 67.18 56.05 39.90
N LEU A 198 65.91 56.45 40.02
CA LEU A 198 65.50 57.68 40.68
C LEU A 198 65.68 57.60 42.20
N GLU A 199 65.34 56.47 42.81
CA GLU A 199 65.58 56.22 44.24
C GLU A 199 67.06 56.33 44.60
N ARG A 200 67.94 55.73 43.78
CA ARG A 200 69.40 55.83 43.96
C ARG A 200 69.94 57.26 43.84
N ARG A 201 69.31 58.10 43.02
CA ARG A 201 69.68 59.52 42.89
C ARG A 201 69.21 60.38 44.07
N LYS A 202 68.12 59.99 44.75
CA LYS A 202 67.60 60.68 45.94
C LYS A 202 68.46 60.45 47.19
N GLN A 203 69.25 59.37 47.23
CA GLN A 203 70.11 58.99 48.35
C GLN A 203 71.55 59.53 48.25
N LYS A 204 71.90 60.20 47.14
CA LYS A 204 73.16 60.95 46.97
C LYS A 204 72.94 62.43 47.24
#